data_AF-A0A7W1BF48-F1
#
_entry.id   AF-A0A7W1BF48-F1
#
_cell.length_a   1.000
_cell.length_b   1.000
_cell.length_c   1.000
_cell.angle_alpha   90.00
_cell.angle_beta   90.00
_cell.angle_gamma   90.00
#
_symmetry.space_group_name_H-M   'P 1'
#
loop_
_entity.id
_entity.type
_entity.pdbx_description
1 polymer ?
#
loop_
_entity_poly.entity_id
_entity_poly.type
_entity_poly.pdbx_seq_one_letter_code
_entity_poly.pdbx_strand_id
1 'polypeptide(L)'
;MRTHLGALVTLALALACSARPGATGVEPSAGARYDLIVSGARVVDGTGSAWFLGDVGVRGDRIARVAPAGALAGAAARTRIDARGLVLA
;
A
#
# COMPACT_ATOMS: atom_id res chain seq x y z
N MET A 1 -36.37 24.17 -43.75
CA MET A 1 -36.41 22.81 -43.15
C MET A 1 -35.03 22.13 -43.13
N ARG A 2 -33.96 22.81 -42.67
CA ARG A 2 -32.58 22.28 -42.78
C ARG A 2 -31.63 22.74 -41.65
N THR A 3 -32.02 22.72 -40.37
CA THR A 3 -31.07 23.06 -39.27
C THR A 3 -31.48 22.48 -37.90
N HIS A 4 -31.84 21.20 -37.80
CA HIS A 4 -31.97 20.57 -36.47
C HIS A 4 -31.20 19.24 -36.31
N LEU A 5 -30.61 18.72 -37.38
CA LEU A 5 -29.87 17.45 -37.33
C LEU A 5 -28.48 17.55 -36.69
N GLY A 6 -27.90 18.76 -36.59
CA GLY A 6 -26.56 18.97 -36.04
C GLY A 6 -26.49 19.04 -34.51
N ALA A 7 -27.60 19.34 -33.83
CA ALA A 7 -27.61 19.58 -32.38
C ALA A 7 -27.73 18.30 -31.54
N LEU A 8 -28.14 17.18 -32.14
CA LEU A 8 -28.29 15.90 -31.45
C LEU A 8 -27.01 15.06 -31.43
N VAL A 9 -26.03 15.34 -32.31
CA VAL A 9 -24.80 14.53 -32.45
C VAL A 9 -23.70 14.95 -31.46
N THR A 10 -23.76 16.16 -30.88
CA THR A 10 -22.73 16.65 -29.94
C THR A 10 -23.00 16.30 -28.47
N LEU A 11 -24.21 15.89 -28.08
CA LEU A 11 -24.51 15.55 -26.68
C LEU A 11 -24.06 14.13 -26.29
N ALA A 12 -23.77 13.25 -27.27
CA ALA A 12 -23.41 11.85 -27.02
C ALA A 12 -21.93 11.63 -26.65
N LEU A 13 -21.04 12.63 -26.85
CA LEU A 13 -19.60 12.46 -26.65
C LEU A 13 -19.06 13.00 -25.31
N ALA A 14 -19.92 13.60 -24.47
CA ALA A 14 -19.52 14.18 -23.18
C ALA A 14 -19.69 13.22 -21.98
N LEU A 15 -20.34 12.06 -22.16
CA LEU A 15 -20.55 11.08 -21.07
C LEU A 15 -19.50 9.97 -20.98
N ALA A 16 -18.50 9.94 -21.88
CA ALA A 16 -17.53 8.85 -21.97
C ALA A 16 -16.27 9.01 -21.08
N CYS A 17 -16.12 10.11 -20.34
CA CYS A 17 -14.94 10.36 -19.49
C CYS A 17 -15.12 9.99 -18.01
N SER A 18 -16.30 9.58 -17.56
CA SER A 18 -16.58 9.46 -16.11
C SER A 18 -16.32 8.07 -15.52
N ALA A 19 -15.95 7.07 -16.32
CA ALA A 19 -15.72 5.72 -15.83
C ALA A 19 -14.28 5.29 -16.10
N ARG A 20 -13.34 5.87 -15.36
CA ARG A 20 -12.06 5.20 -15.09
C ARG A 20 -12.32 4.30 -13.87
N PRO A 21 -12.46 2.97 -14.00
CA PRO A 21 -12.23 2.06 -12.88
C PRO A 21 -10.73 2.04 -12.61
N GLY A 22 -10.22 3.15 -12.10
CA GLY A 22 -8.83 3.34 -11.69
C GLY A 22 -8.74 3.09 -10.20
N ALA A 23 -7.87 2.15 -9.83
CA ALA A 23 -7.56 1.68 -8.49
C ALA A 23 -8.61 0.75 -7.87
N THR A 24 -8.33 -0.55 -7.96
CA THR A 24 -8.61 -1.48 -6.86
C THR A 24 -8.00 -0.89 -5.59
N GLY A 25 -8.80 -0.09 -4.87
CA GLY A 25 -8.47 0.30 -3.52
C GLY A 25 -8.28 -0.98 -2.72
N VAL A 26 -7.10 -1.17 -2.14
CA VAL A 26 -6.90 -2.14 -1.09
C VAL A 26 -7.84 -1.70 0.04
N GLU A 27 -9.02 -2.30 0.13
CA GLU A 27 -9.97 -2.07 1.21
C GLU A 27 -9.20 -2.14 2.53
N PRO A 28 -9.19 -1.06 3.33
CA PRO A 28 -8.57 -1.07 4.64
C PRO A 28 -9.22 -2.19 5.44
N SER A 29 -8.46 -3.23 5.77
CA SER A 29 -8.96 -4.25 6.68
C SER A 29 -9.14 -3.58 8.03
N ALA A 30 -10.40 -3.30 8.40
CA ALA A 30 -10.78 -2.59 9.63
C ALA A 30 -10.29 -3.28 10.92
N GLY A 31 -9.66 -4.47 10.82
CA GLY A 31 -9.04 -5.19 11.94
C GLY A 31 -7.50 -5.26 11.92
N ALA A 32 -6.82 -5.01 10.79
CA ALA A 32 -5.37 -5.18 10.72
C ALA A 32 -4.65 -3.88 11.13
N ARG A 33 -3.80 -3.96 12.17
CA ARG A 33 -3.00 -2.82 12.63
C ARG A 33 -1.94 -2.41 11.60
N TYR A 34 -1.52 -3.31 10.73
CA TYR A 34 -0.52 -3.09 9.67
C TYR A 34 -0.95 -3.78 8.37
N ASP A 35 -0.55 -3.26 7.22
CA ASP A 35 -0.76 -3.96 5.95
C ASP A 35 0.31 -5.04 5.74
N LEU A 36 1.53 -4.76 6.17
CA LEU A 36 2.65 -5.69 6.12
C LEU A 36 3.45 -5.60 7.42
N ILE A 37 3.84 -6.75 7.97
CA ILE A 37 4.92 -6.87 8.94
C ILE A 37 6.01 -7.75 8.36
N VAL A 38 7.24 -7.23 8.34
CA VAL A 38 8.46 -8.01 8.10
C VAL A 38 9.10 -8.26 9.46
N SER A 39 9.18 -9.52 9.90
CA SER A 39 9.65 -9.88 11.24
C SER A 39 11.03 -10.52 11.22
N GLY A 40 11.87 -10.19 12.21
CA GLY A 40 13.16 -10.83 12.45
C GLY A 40 14.22 -10.59 11.37
N ALA A 41 14.13 -9.48 10.63
CA ALA A 41 15.09 -9.13 9.59
C ALA A 41 16.36 -8.52 10.17
N ARG A 42 17.48 -8.60 9.42
CA ARG A 42 18.59 -7.67 9.59
C ARG A 42 18.25 -6.37 8.86
N VAL A 43 17.93 -5.32 9.60
CA VAL A 43 17.50 -4.03 9.07
C VAL A 43 18.70 -3.11 8.88
N VAL A 44 18.83 -2.54 7.68
CA VAL A 44 19.80 -1.49 7.35
C VAL A 44 19.03 -0.17 7.21
N ASP A 45 19.38 0.84 7.99
CA ASP A 45 18.64 2.12 8.06
C ASP A 45 19.19 3.25 7.17
N GLY A 46 20.25 2.97 6.42
CA GLY A 46 20.87 3.93 5.52
C GLY A 46 21.67 5.06 6.20
N THR A 47 21.82 5.05 7.53
CA THR A 47 22.58 6.10 8.26
C THR A 47 24.09 5.88 8.24
N GLY A 48 24.54 4.74 7.72
CA GLY A 48 25.94 4.29 7.81
C GLY A 48 26.25 3.50 9.08
N SER A 49 25.28 3.36 9.99
CA SER A 49 25.39 2.49 11.16
C SER A 49 25.34 1.01 10.78
N ALA A 50 25.80 0.14 11.68
CA ALA A 50 25.64 -1.30 11.53
C ALA A 50 24.15 -1.69 11.49
N TRP A 51 23.84 -2.80 10.82
CA TRP A 51 22.51 -3.37 10.82
C TRP A 51 22.07 -3.79 12.23
N PHE A 52 20.77 -3.86 12.46
CA PHE A 52 20.19 -4.39 13.70
C PHE A 52 19.08 -5.41 13.41
N LEU A 53 18.82 -6.30 14.36
CA LEU A 53 17.73 -7.27 14.23
C LEU A 53 16.40 -6.61 14.60
N GLY A 54 15.42 -6.61 13.70
CA GLY A 54 14.20 -5.84 13.88
C GLY A 54 12.97 -6.39 13.17
N ASP A 55 11.82 -5.88 13.61
CA ASP A 55 10.54 -5.99 12.92
C ASP A 55 10.17 -4.63 12.31
N VAL A 56 9.65 -4.64 11.09
CA VAL A 56 9.18 -3.43 10.39
C VAL A 56 7.72 -3.59 10.02
N GLY A 57 6.88 -2.67 10.50
CA GLY A 57 5.45 -2.59 10.18
C GLY A 57 5.18 -1.48 9.18
N VAL A 58 4.45 -1.80 8.11
CA VAL A 58 4.06 -0.90 7.02
C VAL A 58 2.55 -0.69 7.03
N ARG A 59 2.12 0.55 6.74
CA ARG A 59 0.72 0.93 6.50
C ARG A 59 0.66 1.76 5.23
N GLY A 60 -0.15 1.32 4.27
CA GLY A 60 -0.18 1.92 2.94
C GLY A 60 1.22 2.01 2.34
N ASP A 61 1.67 3.23 2.06
CA ASP A 61 2.95 3.57 1.45
C ASP A 61 4.05 3.96 2.47
N ARG A 62 3.81 3.81 3.78
CA ARG A 62 4.75 4.26 4.82
C ARG A 62 5.21 3.15 5.75
N ILE A 63 6.47 3.24 6.15
CA ILE A 63 6.98 2.55 7.34
C ILE A 63 6.32 3.19 8.56
N ALA A 64 5.38 2.47 9.16
CA ALA A 64 4.62 2.94 10.30
C ALA A 64 5.34 2.68 11.63
N ARG A 65 6.20 1.65 11.68
CA ARG A 65 7.00 1.32 12.85
C ARG A 65 8.24 0.52 12.48
N VAL A 66 9.36 0.86 13.10
CA VAL A 66 10.55 0.03 13.21
C VAL A 66 10.70 -0.32 14.70
N ALA A 67 10.89 -1.59 15.01
CA ALA A 67 10.95 -2.06 16.40
C ALA A 67 11.99 -3.18 16.56
N PRO A 68 12.47 -3.45 17.79
CA PRO A 68 13.28 -4.63 18.07
C PRO A 68 12.57 -5.92 17.63
N ALA A 69 13.34 -6.93 17.25
CA ALA A 69 12.80 -8.21 16.80
C ALA A 69 11.84 -8.84 17.84
N GLY A 70 10.69 -9.33 17.37
CA GLY A 70 9.66 -9.92 18.21
C GLY A 70 8.70 -8.90 18.84
N ALA A 71 9.01 -7.60 18.81
CA ALA A 71 8.13 -6.56 19.36
C ALA A 71 6.81 -6.41 18.59
N LEU A 72 6.69 -6.98 17.39
CA LEU A 72 5.46 -7.03 16.60
C LEU A 72 4.85 -8.44 16.50
N ALA A 73 5.29 -9.40 17.32
CA ALA A 73 4.79 -10.79 17.25
C ALA A 73 3.26 -10.90 17.43
N GLY A 74 2.68 -10.13 18.35
CA GLY A 74 1.23 -10.11 18.61
C GLY A 74 0.43 -9.11 17.78
N ALA A 75 1.07 -8.34 16.88
CA ALA A 75 0.37 -7.32 16.12
C ALA A 75 -0.38 -7.93 14.93
N ALA A 76 -1.65 -7.55 14.75
CA ALA A 76 -2.42 -7.92 13.57
C ALA A 76 -1.83 -7.25 12.32
N ALA A 77 -1.62 -8.04 11.25
CA ALA A 77 -1.24 -7.53 9.94
C ALA A 77 -1.96 -8.30 8.84
N ARG A 78 -2.23 -7.64 7.71
CA ARG A 78 -2.80 -8.30 6.52
C ARG A 78 -1.82 -9.32 5.95
N THR A 79 -0.55 -8.96 5.90
CA THR A 79 0.54 -9.86 5.46
C THR A 79 1.65 -9.88 6.51
N ARG A 80 2.26 -11.04 6.72
CA ARG A 80 3.46 -11.18 7.55
C ARG A 80 4.52 -12.00 6.82
N ILE A 81 5.75 -11.52 6.85
CA ILE A 81 6.92 -12.16 6.26
C ILE A 81 7.93 -12.45 7.38
N ASP A 82 8.30 -13.71 7.53
CA ASP A 82 9.44 -14.11 8.37
C ASP A 82 10.74 -13.91 7.58
N ALA A 83 11.54 -12.93 7.99
CA ALA A 83 12.76 -12.51 7.33
C ALA A 83 14.02 -12.91 8.12
N ARG A 84 13.93 -13.92 9.00
CA ARG A 84 15.10 -14.44 9.71
C ARG A 84 16.17 -14.91 8.73
N GLY A 85 17.39 -14.41 8.93
CA GLY A 85 18.52 -14.69 8.06
C GLY A 85 18.54 -13.87 6.76
N LEU A 86 17.52 -13.05 6.51
CA LEU A 86 17.44 -12.13 5.37
C LEU A 86 17.74 -10.69 5.78
N VAL A 87 17.97 -9.85 4.78
CA VAL A 87 18.23 -8.41 4.93
C VAL A 87 17.03 -7.61 4.44
N LEU A 88 16.67 -6.57 5.19
CA LEU A 88 15.75 -5.52 4.79
C LEU A 88 16.54 -4.21 4.69
N ALA A 89 16.58 -3.60 3.51
CA ALA A 89 17.36 -2.40 3.21
C ALA A 89 16.55 -1.44 2.32
#